data_AF-A0AA37XGH7-F1
#
_entry.id   AF-A0AA37XGH7-F1
#
_cell.length_a   1.000
_cell.length_b   1.000
_cell.length_c   1.000
_cell.angle_alpha   90.00
_cell.angle_beta   90.00
_cell.angle_gamma   90.00
#
_symmetry.space_group_name_H-M   'P 1'
#
loop_
_entity.id
_entity.type
_entity.pdbx_description
1 polymer ?
#
loop_
_entity_poly.entity_id
_entity_poly.type
_entity_poly.pdbx_seq_one_letter_code
_entity_poly.pdbx_strand_id
1 'polypeptide(L)'
;MRGPLGLRAEVVVTAVDESTRTWSWTARSGPVELDLAHGVGPAGDGGARTWLRIRGPRPLVLAYAVPARLALRRLVRLPVTAAEESTERSDPAD
;
A
#
# COMPACT_ATOMS: atom_id res chain seq x y z
N MET A 1 -11.81 -3.23 9.85
CA MET A 1 -12.29 -2.39 8.73
C MET A 1 -13.42 -3.09 7.97
N ARG A 2 -14.34 -2.34 7.35
CA ARG A 2 -15.30 -2.90 6.37
C ARG A 2 -14.73 -2.72 4.96
N GLY A 3 -14.56 -3.83 4.26
CA GLY A 3 -14.16 -3.85 2.86
C GLY A 3 -15.37 -3.76 1.92
N PRO A 4 -15.11 -3.66 0.60
CA PRO A 4 -16.17 -3.80 -0.41
C PRO A 4 -16.94 -5.12 -0.23
N LEU A 5 -18.22 -5.12 -0.61
CA LEU A 5 -19.15 -6.26 -0.46
C LEU A 5 -19.52 -6.62 1.00
N GLY A 6 -19.32 -5.70 1.95
CA GLY A 6 -19.71 -5.91 3.36
C GLY A 6 -18.77 -6.83 4.14
N LEU A 7 -17.65 -7.24 3.54
CA LEU A 7 -16.63 -8.08 4.17
C LEU A 7 -16.03 -7.35 5.38
N ARG A 8 -15.97 -8.04 6.52
CA ARG A 8 -15.26 -7.56 7.70
C ARG A 8 -13.87 -8.15 7.69
N ALA A 9 -12.87 -7.29 7.62
CA ALA A 9 -11.48 -7.66 7.78
C ALA A 9 -10.96 -7.09 9.10
N GLU A 10 -10.47 -7.97 9.94
CA GLU A 10 -9.53 -7.60 11.00
C GLU A 10 -8.15 -7.50 10.38
N VAL A 11 -7.44 -6.41 10.64
CA VAL A 11 -6.14 -6.14 10.05
C VAL A 11 -5.17 -5.85 11.17
N VAL A 12 -4.07 -6.59 11.21
CA VAL A 12 -3.00 -6.44 12.20
C VAL A 12 -1.70 -6.19 11.46
N VAL A 13 -1.07 -5.04 11.73
CA VAL A 13 0.27 -4.75 11.22
C VAL A 13 1.26 -5.63 11.98
N THR A 14 2.05 -6.41 11.25
CA THR A 14 2.99 -7.37 11.85
C THR A 14 4.44 -6.90 11.78
N ALA A 15 4.78 -6.05 10.79
CA ALA A 15 6.08 -5.44 10.69
C ALA A 15 6.00 -4.13 9.88
N VAL A 16 6.81 -3.14 10.28
CA VAL A 16 7.06 -1.91 9.53
C VAL A 16 8.57 -1.67 9.56
N ASP A 17 9.13 -1.36 8.40
CA ASP A 17 10.51 -0.91 8.26
C ASP A 17 10.52 0.33 7.36
N GLU A 18 10.70 1.50 7.97
CA GLU A 18 10.71 2.76 7.24
C GLU A 18 11.96 2.90 6.36
N SER A 19 13.09 2.29 6.74
CA SER A 19 14.35 2.41 6.01
C SER A 19 14.26 1.74 4.63
N THR A 20 13.59 0.59 4.57
CA THR A 20 13.34 -0.12 3.31
C THR A 20 11.98 0.20 2.71
N ARG A 21 11.17 1.04 3.38
CA ARG A 21 9.78 1.36 3.02
C ARG A 21 8.96 0.09 2.78
N THR A 22 9.06 -0.85 3.71
CA THR A 22 8.34 -2.12 3.66
C THR A 22 7.41 -2.27 4.86
N TRP A 23 6.30 -2.95 4.63
CA TRP A 23 5.33 -3.22 5.67
C TRP A 23 4.64 -4.56 5.43
N SER A 24 4.36 -5.27 6.52
CA SER A 24 3.65 -6.53 6.50
C SER A 24 2.47 -6.48 7.45
N TRP A 25 1.39 -7.14 7.06
CA TRP A 25 0.18 -7.22 7.86
C TRP A 25 -0.56 -8.53 7.59
N THR A 26 -1.33 -8.94 8.57
CA THR A 26 -2.25 -10.07 8.47
C THR A 26 -3.67 -9.53 8.38
N ALA A 27 -4.45 -10.05 7.44
CA ALA A 27 -5.86 -9.74 7.27
C ALA A 27 -6.70 -10.99 7.51
N ARG A 28 -7.60 -10.95 8.49
CA ARG A 28 -8.49 -12.05 8.86
C ARG A 28 -9.93 -11.69 8.54
N SER A 29 -10.67 -12.61 7.93
CA SER A 29 -12.10 -12.47 7.67
C SER A 29 -12.77 -13.84 7.87
N GLY A 30 -13.47 -14.00 9.00
CA GLY A 30 -14.04 -15.28 9.39
C GLY A 30 -12.97 -16.38 9.49
N PRO A 31 -13.12 -17.53 8.82
CA PRO A 31 -12.16 -18.63 8.86
C PRO A 31 -10.92 -18.37 7.99
N VAL A 32 -10.87 -17.25 7.27
CA VAL A 32 -9.79 -16.99 6.31
C VAL A 32 -8.79 -15.97 6.85
N GLU A 33 -7.53 -16.25 6.59
CA GLU A 33 -6.39 -15.44 6.94
C GLU A 33 -5.49 -15.25 5.70
N LEU A 34 -5.02 -14.02 5.51
CA LEU A 34 -4.06 -13.66 4.48
C LEU A 34 -2.87 -12.96 5.14
N ASP A 35 -1.67 -13.35 4.75
CA ASP A 35 -0.46 -12.62 5.08
C ASP A 35 -0.01 -11.80 3.88
N LEU A 36 0.17 -10.51 4.12
CA LEU A 36 0.53 -9.54 3.10
C LEU A 36 1.87 -8.91 3.48
N ALA A 37 2.75 -8.80 2.50
CA ALA A 37 3.98 -8.04 2.60
C ALA A 37 4.08 -7.13 1.38
N HIS A 38 4.39 -5.86 1.62
CA HIS A 38 4.46 -4.83 0.61
C HIS A 38 5.72 -4.01 0.78
N GLY A 39 6.19 -3.45 -0.33
CA GLY A 39 7.22 -2.43 -0.28
C GLY A 39 7.23 -1.53 -1.50
N VAL A 40 7.89 -0.39 -1.32
CA VAL A 40 8.15 0.58 -2.37
C VAL A 40 9.66 0.81 -2.45
N GLY A 41 10.22 0.57 -3.64
CA GLY A 41 11.64 0.77 -3.92
C GLY A 41 11.85 1.70 -5.13
N PRO A 42 13.09 2.15 -5.36
CA PRO A 42 13.42 2.93 -6.54
C PRO A 42 13.19 2.11 -7.81
N ALA A 43 12.67 2.76 -8.84
CA ALA A 43 12.74 2.29 -10.23
C ALA A 43 13.97 2.95 -10.89
N GLY A 44 14.67 2.22 -11.76
CA GLY A 44 15.95 2.66 -12.33
C GLY A 44 15.88 3.93 -13.21
N ASP A 45 14.68 4.45 -13.46
CA ASP A 45 14.36 5.64 -14.24
C ASP A 45 14.04 6.88 -13.37
N GLY A 46 14.33 6.83 -12.06
CA GLY A 46 13.96 7.88 -11.11
C GLY A 46 12.50 7.81 -10.63
N GLY A 47 11.75 6.79 -11.07
CA GLY A 47 10.41 6.49 -10.57
C GLY A 47 10.40 5.61 -9.31
N ALA A 48 9.21 5.16 -8.93
CA ALA A 48 9.01 4.22 -7.84
C ALA A 48 8.44 2.89 -8.36
N ARG A 49 8.99 1.77 -7.88
CA ARG A 49 8.45 0.43 -8.08
C ARG A 49 7.80 -0.05 -6.79
N THR A 50 6.58 -0.53 -6.90
CA THR A 50 5.84 -1.17 -5.80
C THR A 50 5.76 -2.68 -6.01
N TRP A 51 5.74 -3.44 -4.92
CA TRP A 51 5.54 -4.90 -4.95
C TRP A 51 4.61 -5.33 -3.82
N LEU A 52 3.92 -6.46 -4.04
CA LEU A 52 3.01 -7.05 -3.07
C LEU A 52 3.14 -8.57 -3.12
N ARG A 53 3.37 -9.19 -1.96
CA ARG A 53 3.36 -10.63 -1.75
C ARG A 53 2.19 -11.00 -0.85
N ILE A 54 1.36 -11.94 -1.30
CA ILE A 54 0.17 -12.42 -0.58
C ILE A 54 0.33 -13.91 -0.36
N ARG A 55 0.14 -14.38 0.87
CA ARG A 55 0.09 -15.80 1.23
C ARG A 55 -1.26 -16.11 1.87
N GLY A 56 -1.83 -17.26 1.53
CA GLY A 56 -3.12 -17.71 2.02
C GLY A 56 -3.81 -18.66 1.03
N PRO A 57 -5.11 -18.96 1.21
CA PRO A 57 -5.85 -19.85 0.32
C PRO A 57 -5.83 -19.34 -1.12
N ARG A 58 -5.31 -20.15 -2.04
CA ARG A 58 -5.13 -19.80 -3.47
C ARG A 58 -6.32 -19.07 -4.13
N PRO A 59 -7.58 -19.52 -4.00
CA PRO A 59 -8.70 -18.81 -4.63
C PRO A 59 -8.89 -17.41 -4.04
N LEU A 60 -8.69 -17.23 -2.73
CA LEU A 60 -8.79 -15.90 -2.09
C LEU A 60 -7.61 -15.00 -2.48
N VAL A 61 -6.41 -15.56 -2.54
CA VAL A 61 -5.21 -14.86 -3.03
C VAL A 61 -5.45 -14.34 -4.45
N LEU A 62 -6.00 -15.17 -5.34
CA LEU A 62 -6.28 -14.75 -6.72
C LEU A 62 -7.33 -13.64 -6.78
N ALA A 63 -8.42 -13.79 -6.01
CA ALA A 63 -9.51 -12.81 -5.95
C ALA A 63 -9.04 -11.44 -5.43
N TYR A 64 -8.14 -11.41 -4.45
CA TYR A 64 -7.59 -10.17 -3.90
C TYR A 64 -6.41 -9.60 -4.70
N ALA A 65 -5.55 -10.46 -5.26
CA ALA A 65 -4.35 -10.01 -5.98
C ALA A 65 -4.67 -9.17 -7.21
N VAL A 66 -5.75 -9.46 -7.93
CA VAL A 66 -6.16 -8.72 -9.14
C VAL A 66 -6.50 -7.26 -8.84
N PRO A 67 -7.48 -6.94 -7.96
CA PRO A 67 -7.79 -5.55 -7.62
C PRO A 67 -6.62 -4.85 -6.93
N ALA A 68 -5.87 -5.55 -6.05
CA ALA A 68 -4.69 -4.98 -5.41
C ALA A 68 -3.64 -4.55 -6.45
N ARG A 69 -3.37 -5.38 -7.46
CA ARG A 69 -2.42 -5.05 -8.53
C ARG A 69 -2.88 -3.86 -9.37
N LEU A 70 -4.18 -3.70 -9.62
CA LEU A 70 -4.73 -2.54 -10.33
C LEU A 70 -4.59 -1.26 -9.52
N ALA A 71 -4.92 -1.29 -8.23
CA ALA A 71 -4.78 -0.15 -7.33
C ALA A 71 -3.32 0.31 -7.22
N LEU A 72 -2.40 -0.63 -7.03
CA LEU A 72 -0.97 -0.34 -6.93
C LEU A 72 -0.39 0.23 -8.23
N ARG A 73 -0.79 -0.29 -9.39
CA ARG A 73 -0.38 0.27 -10.70
C ARG A 73 -0.88 1.69 -10.91
N ARG A 74 -2.06 2.04 -10.40
CA ARG A 74 -2.55 3.41 -10.43
C ARG A 74 -1.77 4.30 -9.50
N LEU A 75 -1.54 3.85 -8.26
CA LEU A 75 -0.82 4.62 -7.25
C LEU A 75 0.58 5.05 -7.72
N VAL A 76 1.36 4.14 -8.31
CA VAL A 76 2.72 4.47 -8.80
C VAL A 76 2.73 5.28 -10.10
N ARG A 77 1.58 5.42 -10.77
CA ARG A 77 1.45 6.23 -11.99
C ARG A 77 0.95 7.64 -11.71
N LEU A 78 0.40 7.88 -10.52
CA LEU A 78 -0.01 9.22 -10.15
C LEU A 78 1.25 10.05 -9.91
N PRO A 79 1.43 11.18 -10.61
CA PRO A 79 2.47 12.11 -10.22
C PRO A 79 2.20 12.52 -8.78
N VAL A 80 3.25 12.56 -7.95
CA VAL A 80 3.13 13.26 -6.67
C VAL A 80 2.85 14.70 -7.05
N THR A 81 1.64 15.17 -6.78
CA THR A 81 1.34 16.59 -6.99
C THR A 81 2.24 17.33 -6.03
N ALA A 82 3.13 18.19 -6.55
CA ALA A 82 3.94 19.11 -5.77
C ALA A 82 3.03 20.19 -5.13
N ALA A 83 2.15 19.77 -4.23
CA ALA A 83 1.13 20.61 -3.62
C ALA A 83 1.52 21.09 -2.21
N GLU A 84 2.72 20.73 -1.71
CA GLU A 84 3.15 21.10 -0.35
C GLU A 84 4.38 22.03 -0.29
N GLU A 85 4.91 22.53 -1.41
CA GLU A 85 6.07 23.46 -1.37
C GLU A 85 5.71 24.95 -1.35
N SER A 86 4.42 25.35 -1.36
CA SER A 86 4.04 26.77 -1.46
C SER A 86 3.47 27.44 -0.19
N THR A 87 3.40 26.78 0.97
CA THR A 87 2.82 27.42 2.18
C THR A 87 3.84 27.87 3.23
N GLU A 88 5.13 27.53 3.12
CA GLU A 88 6.14 27.95 4.12
C GLU A 88 7.31 28.73 3.49
N ARG A 89 7.01 29.77 2.71
CA ARG A 89 7.95 30.86 2.42
C ARG A 89 7.21 32.19 2.26
N SER A 90 6.50 32.58 3.31
CA SER A 90 6.11 33.98 3.53
C SER A 90 6.48 34.33 4.96
N ASP A 91 7.66 34.92 5.10
CA ASP A 91 8.00 35.73 6.27
C ASP A 91 8.32 37.14 5.73
N PRO A 92 7.39 38.11 5.83
CA PRO A 92 7.67 39.50 5.56
C PRO A 92 7.84 40.27 6.89
N ALA A 93 9.00 40.91 7.08
CA ALA A 93 9.12 42.30 7.53
C ALA A 93 10.59 42.62 7.84
N ASP A 94 11.16 43.52 7.03
CA ASP A 94 12.09 44.56 7.47
C ASP A 94 11.36 45.89 7.27
#